data_AF-A0A2V4C5B3-F1
#
_entry.id   AF-A0A2V4C5B3-F1
#
_cell.length_a   1.000
_cell.length_b   1.000
_cell.length_c   1.000
_cell.angle_alpha   90.00
_cell.angle_beta   90.00
_cell.angle_gamma   90.00
#
_symmetry.space_group_name_H-M   'P 1'
#
loop_
_entity.id
_entity.type
_entity.pdbx_description
1 polymer ?
#
loop_
_entity_poly.entity_id
_entity_poly.type
_entity_poly.pdbx_seq_one_letter_code
_entity_poly.pdbx_strand_id
1 'polypeptide(L)'
;MYCHTNLNNLLDSSWIDISEFNWLVSDLDVVNFSKQELPIDFRENYSILSSENFKKIIESNLQIIWGVISAVKKTENPKFDKENFPYVEGNDNVWNNDQFQVENAVFEITAWDSSYTIVKFKDAELSEKFKNHFDEAIELDKYKF
;
A
#
# COMPACT_ATOMS: atom_id res chain seq x y z
N MET A 1 13.24 -15.70 2.37
CA MET A 1 13.52 -14.52 1.54
C MET A 1 12.78 -13.38 2.20
N TYR A 2 13.50 -12.41 2.77
CA TYR A 2 12.88 -11.23 3.38
C TYR A 2 12.68 -10.21 2.25
N CYS A 3 11.43 -9.97 1.85
CA CYS A 3 11.09 -8.84 0.99
C CYS A 3 10.25 -7.88 1.83
N HIS A 4 10.57 -6.58 1.77
CA HIS A 4 9.84 -5.55 2.51
C HIS A 4 8.43 -5.28 1.93
N THR A 5 8.16 -5.78 0.72
CA THR A 5 6.86 -5.66 0.05
C THR A 5 5.89 -6.82 0.33
N ASN A 6 6.21 -7.69 1.30
CA ASN A 6 5.28 -8.72 1.74
C ASN A 6 4.17 -8.09 2.60
N LEU A 7 2.96 -8.00 2.05
CA LEU A 7 1.82 -7.38 2.74
C LEU A 7 1.42 -8.08 4.04
N ASN A 8 1.64 -9.40 4.16
CA ASN A 8 1.32 -10.15 5.38
C ASN A 8 2.14 -9.66 6.57
N ASN A 9 3.44 -9.46 6.36
CA ASN A 9 4.33 -8.93 7.37
C ASN A 9 4.11 -7.42 7.57
N LEU A 10 3.85 -6.68 6.49
CA LEU A 10 3.69 -5.23 6.55
C LEU A 10 2.44 -4.83 7.35
N LEU A 11 1.30 -5.47 7.09
CA LEU A 11 -0.02 -5.11 7.65
C LEU A 11 -0.40 -5.99 8.84
N ASP A 12 0.50 -6.07 9.83
CA ASP A 12 0.27 -6.84 11.05
C ASP A 12 -0.81 -6.25 11.96
N SER A 13 -1.62 -7.13 12.54
CA SER A 13 -2.76 -6.77 13.39
C SER A 13 -2.38 -6.04 14.70
N SER A 14 -1.11 -6.06 15.11
CA SER A 14 -0.65 -5.35 16.30
C SER A 14 -0.61 -3.83 16.13
N TRP A 15 -0.52 -3.33 14.89
CA TRP A 15 -0.46 -1.89 14.62
C TRP A 15 -1.60 -1.39 13.75
N ILE A 16 -2.26 -2.25 12.96
CA ILE A 16 -3.39 -1.86 12.10
C ILE A 16 -4.52 -2.89 12.06
N ASP A 17 -5.77 -2.41 12.11
CA ASP A 17 -6.95 -3.20 11.76
C ASP A 17 -7.37 -2.92 10.31
N ILE A 18 -7.02 -3.82 9.40
CA ILE A 18 -7.34 -3.69 7.98
C ILE A 18 -8.85 -3.69 7.68
N SER A 19 -9.69 -4.14 8.62
CA SER A 19 -11.13 -4.29 8.43
C SER A 19 -11.88 -2.96 8.47
N GLU A 20 -11.22 -1.90 8.96
CA GLU A 20 -11.73 -0.52 9.03
C GLU A 20 -11.66 0.22 7.68
N PHE A 21 -11.07 -0.40 6.65
CA PHE A 21 -10.76 0.26 5.38
C PHE A 21 -11.32 -0.44 4.14
N ASN A 22 -11.59 0.37 3.12
CA ASN A 22 -11.59 -0.03 1.72
C ASN A 22 -10.21 0.26 1.13
N TRP A 23 -9.82 -0.51 0.13
CA TRP A 23 -8.45 -0.49 -0.41
C TRP A 23 -8.48 -0.17 -1.89
N LEU A 24 -7.82 0.91 -2.29
CA LEU A 24 -7.47 1.13 -3.68
C LEU A 24 -6.12 0.47 -3.94
N VAL A 25 -6.02 -0.33 -4.99
CA VAL A 25 -4.75 -0.84 -5.51
C VAL A 25 -4.58 -0.42 -6.96
N SER A 26 -3.39 0.04 -7.33
CA SER A 26 -3.08 0.54 -8.68
C SER A 26 -1.61 0.30 -9.00
N ASP A 27 -1.29 0.29 -10.30
CA ASP A 27 0.08 0.08 -10.82
C ASP A 27 0.75 -1.20 -10.28
N LEU A 28 -0.05 -2.27 -10.10
CA LEU A 28 0.40 -3.51 -9.50
C LEU A 28 1.20 -4.37 -10.49
N ASP A 29 2.49 -4.52 -10.21
CA ASP A 29 3.34 -5.58 -10.77
C ASP A 29 3.71 -6.57 -9.65
N VAL A 30 3.35 -7.85 -9.83
CA VAL A 30 3.45 -8.85 -8.77
C VAL A 30 3.95 -10.20 -9.28
N VAL A 31 4.66 -10.91 -8.41
CA VAL A 31 4.95 -12.32 -8.56
C VAL A 31 4.03 -13.12 -7.63
N ASN A 32 3.10 -13.88 -8.21
CA ASN A 32 2.18 -14.76 -7.49
C ASN A 32 2.74 -16.17 -7.34
N PHE A 33 3.25 -16.52 -6.15
CA PHE A 33 3.82 -17.83 -5.88
C PHE A 33 2.77 -18.89 -5.52
N SER A 34 1.57 -18.48 -5.05
CA SER A 34 0.54 -19.43 -4.61
C SER A 34 -0.29 -20.01 -5.76
N LYS A 35 -0.23 -19.41 -6.96
CA LYS A 35 -1.08 -19.72 -8.12
C LYS A 35 -2.59 -19.63 -7.81
N GLN A 36 -2.96 -19.00 -6.70
CA GLN A 36 -4.36 -18.74 -6.38
C GLN A 36 -4.87 -17.60 -7.26
N GLU A 37 -6.14 -17.68 -7.62
CA GLU A 37 -6.83 -16.57 -8.27
C GLU A 37 -6.97 -15.42 -7.28
N LEU A 38 -6.50 -14.25 -7.67
CA LEU A 38 -6.55 -13.05 -6.86
C LEU A 38 -7.82 -12.27 -7.17
N PRO A 39 -8.41 -11.56 -6.19
CA PRO A 39 -9.58 -10.72 -6.42
C PRO A 39 -9.21 -9.39 -7.08
N ILE A 40 -8.27 -9.40 -8.04
CA ILE A 40 -7.78 -8.25 -8.80
C ILE A 40 -7.81 -8.61 -10.29
N ASP A 41 -8.33 -7.71 -11.12
CA ASP A 41 -8.16 -7.80 -12.57
C ASP A 41 -6.95 -6.99 -13.00
N PHE A 42 -5.85 -7.68 -13.32
CA PHE A 42 -4.59 -7.05 -13.76
C PHE A 42 -4.67 -6.35 -15.12
N ARG A 43 -5.81 -6.43 -15.82
CA ARG A 43 -6.05 -5.68 -17.07
C ARG A 43 -6.57 -4.27 -16.80
N GLU A 44 -7.08 -4.02 -15.61
CA GLU A 44 -7.57 -2.71 -15.19
C GLU A 44 -6.44 -1.89 -14.56
N ASN A 45 -6.48 -0.56 -14.71
CA ASN A 45 -5.45 0.32 -14.15
C ASN A 45 -5.48 0.37 -12.61
N TYR A 46 -6.64 0.07 -12.01
CA TYR A 46 -6.82 0.04 -10.57
C TYR A 46 -7.92 -0.95 -10.17
N SER A 47 -7.96 -1.33 -8.91
CA SER A 47 -9.06 -2.09 -8.30
C SER A 47 -9.41 -1.49 -6.94
N ILE A 48 -10.70 -1.42 -6.63
CA ILE A 48 -11.20 -1.06 -5.29
C ILE A 48 -11.68 -2.34 -4.62
N LEU A 49 -11.12 -2.64 -3.46
CA LEU A 49 -11.32 -3.89 -2.75
C LEU A 49 -11.93 -3.61 -1.37
N SER A 50 -12.91 -4.45 -1.00
CA SER A 50 -13.35 -4.51 0.39
C SER A 50 -12.26 -5.11 1.26
N SER A 51 -12.36 -4.92 2.58
CA SER A 51 -11.47 -5.56 3.56
C SER A 51 -11.37 -7.08 3.39
N GLU A 52 -12.47 -7.75 3.04
CA GLU A 52 -12.51 -9.21 2.88
C GLU A 52 -11.75 -9.67 1.62
N ASN A 53 -11.85 -8.92 0.52
CA ASN A 53 -11.09 -9.23 -0.69
C ASN A 53 -9.62 -8.85 -0.55
N PHE A 54 -9.32 -7.72 0.09
CA PHE A 54 -7.95 -7.32 0.35
C PHE A 54 -7.23 -8.29 1.30
N LYS A 55 -7.93 -8.83 2.30
CA LYS A 55 -7.40 -9.88 3.17
C LYS A 55 -6.93 -11.11 2.40
N LYS A 56 -7.64 -11.53 1.34
CA LYS A 56 -7.18 -12.65 0.49
C LYS A 56 -5.86 -12.35 -0.22
N ILE A 57 -5.59 -11.08 -0.55
CA ILE A 57 -4.32 -10.66 -1.14
C ILE A 57 -3.20 -10.73 -0.08
N ILE A 58 -3.45 -10.22 1.12
CA ILE A 58 -2.50 -10.29 2.24
C ILE A 58 -2.16 -11.74 2.61
N GLU A 59 -3.14 -12.63 2.58
CA GLU A 59 -2.97 -14.06 2.88
C GLU A 59 -2.35 -14.84 1.71
N SER A 60 -2.35 -14.27 0.51
CA SER A 60 -1.71 -14.87 -0.65
C SER A 60 -0.19 -14.67 -0.61
N ASN A 61 0.55 -15.64 -1.11
CA ASN A 61 2.01 -15.54 -1.20
C ASN A 61 2.40 -14.68 -2.42
N LEU A 62 2.21 -13.37 -2.30
CA LEU A 62 2.57 -12.37 -3.31
C LEU A 62 3.82 -11.61 -2.91
N GLN A 63 4.69 -11.40 -3.89
CA GLN A 63 5.69 -10.35 -3.84
C GLN A 63 5.27 -9.23 -4.78
N ILE A 64 5.09 -8.03 -4.23
CA ILE A 64 4.80 -6.84 -5.03
C ILE A 64 6.13 -6.23 -5.47
N ILE A 65 6.33 -6.11 -6.78
CA ILE A 65 7.49 -5.45 -7.36
C ILE A 65 7.22 -3.95 -7.40
N TRP A 66 6.10 -3.55 -7.98
CA TRP A 66 5.62 -2.17 -8.06
C TRP A 66 4.15 -2.10 -7.65
N GLY A 67 3.76 -0.98 -7.05
CA GLY A 67 2.35 -0.70 -6.83
C GLY A 67 2.06 0.33 -5.76
N VAL A 68 0.88 0.91 -5.87
CA VAL A 68 0.30 1.84 -4.89
C VAL A 68 -0.91 1.19 -4.25
N ILE A 69 -0.93 1.20 -2.92
CA ILE A 69 -2.03 0.66 -2.11
C ILE A 69 -2.46 1.74 -1.13
N SER A 70 -3.71 2.19 -1.22
CA SER A 70 -4.21 3.28 -0.39
C SER A 70 -5.41 2.82 0.43
N ALA A 71 -5.34 3.02 1.74
CA ALA A 71 -6.42 2.69 2.66
C ALA A 71 -7.34 3.89 2.85
N VAL A 72 -8.63 3.71 2.58
CA VAL A 72 -9.67 4.73 2.73
C VAL A 72 -10.68 4.22 3.75
N LYS A 73 -11.23 5.08 4.59
CA LYS A 73 -12.24 4.68 5.59
C LYS A 73 -13.36 3.88 4.94
N LYS A 74 -13.82 2.80 5.57
CA LYS A 74 -14.84 1.89 5.02
C LYS A 74 -16.15 2.59 4.61
N THR A 75 -16.47 3.72 5.24
CA THR A 75 -17.64 4.55 4.95
C THR A 75 -17.48 5.47 3.74
N GLU A 76 -16.29 5.51 3.14
CA GLU A 76 -15.92 6.40 2.05
C GLU A 76 -15.47 5.61 0.82
N ASN A 77 -15.57 6.25 -0.34
CA ASN A 77 -14.97 5.78 -1.59
C ASN A 77 -13.63 6.51 -1.82
N PRO A 78 -12.62 5.85 -2.42
CA PRO A 78 -11.38 6.52 -2.80
C PRO A 78 -11.61 7.70 -3.74
N LYS A 79 -10.96 8.82 -3.45
CA LYS A 79 -10.93 10.03 -4.28
C LYS A 79 -9.53 10.20 -4.87
N PHE A 80 -9.44 10.08 -6.19
CA PHE A 80 -8.19 10.16 -6.95
C PHE A 80 -8.47 10.70 -8.36
N ASP A 81 -7.43 11.16 -9.03
CA ASP A 81 -7.54 11.62 -10.42
C ASP A 81 -7.76 10.43 -11.37
N LYS A 82 -8.84 10.46 -12.14
CA LYS A 82 -9.16 9.39 -13.10
C LYS A 82 -8.44 9.54 -14.43
N GLU A 83 -7.86 10.70 -14.70
CA GLU A 83 -6.99 10.92 -15.86
C GLU A 83 -5.54 10.53 -15.53
N ASN A 84 -5.20 10.40 -14.24
CA ASN A 84 -3.87 10.03 -13.75
C ASN A 84 -3.98 9.11 -12.53
N PHE A 85 -4.20 7.82 -12.78
CA PHE A 85 -4.30 6.79 -11.74
C PHE A 85 -3.02 6.74 -10.87
N PRO A 86 -3.11 6.33 -9.60
CA PRO A 86 -1.92 6.21 -8.77
C PRO A 86 -0.86 5.29 -9.38
N TYR A 87 0.38 5.76 -9.44
CA TYR A 87 1.49 5.06 -10.10
C TYR A 87 2.81 5.33 -9.38
N VAL A 88 3.79 4.44 -9.60
CA VAL A 88 5.09 4.49 -8.94
C VAL A 88 6.18 5.00 -9.87
N GLU A 89 6.34 4.39 -11.05
CA GLU A 89 7.47 4.68 -11.94
C GLU A 89 7.36 6.09 -12.54
N GLY A 90 8.40 6.90 -12.36
CA GLY A 90 8.42 8.29 -12.85
C GLY A 90 7.62 9.28 -12.00
N ASN A 91 7.17 8.87 -10.81
CA ASN A 91 6.46 9.74 -9.86
C ASN A 91 7.35 10.15 -8.68
N ASP A 92 8.06 11.28 -8.79
CA ASP A 92 8.91 11.79 -7.72
C ASP A 92 8.12 12.14 -6.44
N ASN A 93 6.81 12.35 -6.54
CA ASN A 93 5.97 12.66 -5.39
C ASN A 93 5.86 11.49 -4.41
N VAL A 94 6.17 10.26 -4.83
CA VAL A 94 6.28 9.10 -3.94
C VAL A 94 7.25 9.38 -2.79
N TRP A 95 8.31 10.16 -3.02
CA TRP A 95 9.34 10.51 -2.03
C TRP A 95 9.00 11.72 -1.16
N ASN A 96 7.87 12.38 -1.39
CA ASN A 96 7.43 13.54 -0.62
C ASN A 96 6.36 13.13 0.40
N ASN A 97 6.60 13.43 1.69
CA ASN A 97 5.72 13.04 2.80
C ASN A 97 4.26 13.50 2.65
N ASP A 98 4.04 14.72 2.15
CA ASP A 98 2.70 15.32 2.07
C ASP A 98 1.95 15.00 0.77
N GLN A 99 2.56 14.24 -0.15
CA GLN A 99 1.97 13.95 -1.46
C GLN A 99 1.32 12.56 -1.46
N PHE A 100 0.00 12.53 -1.29
CA PHE A 100 -0.80 11.32 -1.44
C PHE A 100 -1.43 11.28 -2.82
N GLN A 101 -1.48 10.11 -3.42
CA GLN A 101 -2.14 9.93 -4.73
C GLN A 101 -3.65 9.75 -4.57
N VAL A 102 -4.10 9.31 -3.38
CA VAL A 102 -5.52 9.25 -2.99
C VAL A 102 -5.81 10.30 -1.91
N GLU A 103 -6.64 11.28 -2.25
CA GLU A 103 -6.92 12.48 -1.45
C GLU A 103 -7.45 12.13 -0.05
N ASN A 104 -8.34 11.14 0.06
CA ASN A 104 -8.93 10.71 1.32
C ASN A 104 -8.33 9.42 1.89
N ALA A 105 -7.14 9.02 1.44
CA ALA A 105 -6.42 7.92 2.09
C ALA A 105 -5.98 8.31 3.50
N VAL A 106 -6.18 7.40 4.46
CA VAL A 106 -5.68 7.48 5.83
C VAL A 106 -4.20 7.14 5.88
N PHE A 107 -3.79 6.16 5.09
CA PHE A 107 -2.40 5.87 4.80
C PHE A 107 -2.24 5.26 3.39
N GLU A 108 -1.04 5.37 2.84
CA GLU A 108 -0.69 4.94 1.49
C GLU A 108 0.63 4.18 1.53
N ILE A 109 0.67 3.02 0.88
CA ILE A 109 1.86 2.19 0.70
C ILE A 109 2.29 2.29 -0.76
N THR A 110 3.58 2.48 -0.98
CA THR A 110 4.22 2.34 -2.28
C THR A 110 5.28 1.25 -2.22
N ALA A 111 5.07 0.20 -3.03
CA ALA A 111 6.08 -0.83 -3.26
C ALA A 111 7.01 -0.37 -4.39
N TRP A 112 8.33 -0.40 -4.13
CA TRP A 112 9.35 0.09 -5.05
C TRP A 112 10.36 -0.99 -5.40
N ASP A 113 10.32 -1.49 -6.63
CA ASP A 113 11.19 -2.53 -7.19
C ASP A 113 11.39 -3.76 -6.28
N SER A 114 10.40 -4.09 -5.45
CA SER A 114 10.46 -5.06 -4.34
C SER A 114 11.53 -4.84 -3.25
N SER A 115 12.30 -3.76 -3.34
CA SER A 115 13.45 -3.46 -2.47
C SER A 115 13.05 -2.64 -1.26
N TYR A 116 12.18 -1.65 -1.44
CA TYR A 116 11.70 -0.77 -0.38
C TYR A 116 10.19 -0.71 -0.35
N THR A 117 9.67 -0.30 0.80
CA THR A 117 8.27 0.03 0.99
C THR A 117 8.20 1.39 1.65
N ILE A 118 7.51 2.31 1.00
CA ILE A 118 7.28 3.66 1.51
C ILE A 118 5.87 3.68 2.05
N VAL A 119 5.70 4.11 3.30
CA VAL A 119 4.39 4.21 3.94
C VAL A 119 4.17 5.63 4.42
N LYS A 120 3.12 6.28 3.93
CA LYS A 120 2.74 7.63 4.31
C LYS A 120 1.45 7.61 5.11
N PHE A 121 1.36 8.44 6.13
CA PHE A 121 0.23 8.49 7.05
C PHE A 121 -0.34 9.91 7.14
N LYS A 122 -1.67 10.02 7.10
CA LYS A 122 -2.36 11.25 7.54
C LYS A 122 -2.69 11.23 9.03
N ASP A 123 -2.71 10.03 9.62
CA ASP A 123 -2.96 9.81 11.04
C ASP A 123 -1.62 9.65 11.78
N ALA A 124 -1.33 10.58 12.69
CA ALA A 124 -0.10 10.57 13.47
C ALA A 124 -0.02 9.39 14.45
N GLU A 125 -1.14 8.95 15.01
CA GLU A 125 -1.18 7.79 15.92
C GLU A 125 -0.85 6.51 15.15
N LEU A 126 -1.39 6.36 13.94
CA LEU A 126 -1.08 5.22 13.08
C LEU A 126 0.40 5.22 12.65
N SER A 127 0.96 6.40 12.35
CA SER A 127 2.39 6.56 12.05
C SER A 127 3.27 6.13 13.22
N GLU A 128 2.92 6.51 14.45
CA GLU A 128 3.66 6.15 15.65
C GLU A 128 3.59 4.63 15.92
N LYS A 129 2.41 4.01 15.75
CA LYS A 129 2.26 2.55 15.86
C LYS A 129 3.13 1.81 14.85
N PHE A 130 3.15 2.27 13.58
CA PHE A 130 4.01 1.68 12.55
C PHE A 130 5.48 1.77 12.91
N LYS A 131 5.96 2.95 13.33
CA LYS A 131 7.36 3.18 13.74
C LYS A 131 7.78 2.32 14.93
N ASN A 132 6.87 2.15 15.90
CA ASN A 132 7.13 1.29 17.06
C ASN A 132 7.11 -0.21 16.73
N HIS A 133 6.47 -0.60 15.62
CA HIS A 133 6.42 -2.00 15.17
C HIS A 133 7.65 -2.36 14.32
N PHE A 134 8.12 -1.45 13.47
CA PHE A 134 9.27 -1.67 12.59
C PHE A 134 10.49 -0.86 13.04
N ASP A 135 11.38 -1.49 13.81
CA ASP A 135 12.62 -0.85 14.29
C ASP A 135 13.52 -0.37 13.13
N GLU A 136 13.44 -1.00 11.95
CA GLU A 136 14.16 -0.58 10.75
C GLU A 136 13.55 0.64 10.03
N ALA A 137 12.33 1.06 10.38
CA ALA A 137 11.65 2.16 9.70
C ALA A 137 12.40 3.48 9.95
N ILE A 138 12.67 4.19 8.86
CA ILE A 138 13.28 5.52 8.89
C ILE A 138 12.30 6.55 8.33
N GLU A 139 12.38 7.78 8.84
CA GLU A 139 11.60 8.90 8.30
C GLU A 139 11.96 9.13 6.84
N LEU A 140 10.96 9.29 5.98
CA LEU A 140 11.16 9.50 4.54
C LEU A 140 12.05 10.73 4.25
N ASP A 141 11.86 11.84 4.97
CA ASP A 141 12.67 13.06 4.83
C ASP A 141 14.15 12.87 5.22
N LYS A 142 14.48 11.81 5.97
CA LYS A 142 15.87 11.46 6.33
C LYS A 142 16.51 10.54 5.29
N TYR A 143 15.73 9.94 4.41
CA TYR A 143 16.24 9.12 3.33
C TYR A 143 16.94 10.00 2.29
N LYS A 144 18.14 9.60 1.88
CA LYS A 144 18.89 10.26 0.81
C LYS A 144 19.19 9.23 -0.26
N PHE A 145 18.82 9.57 -1.49
CA PHE A 145 19.12 8.78 -2.69
C PHE A 145 20.62 8.83 -3.04
#